data_AF-A0A369B6Y6-F1
#
_entry.id   AF-A0A369B6Y6-F1
#
_cell.length_a   1.000
_cell.length_b   1.000
_cell.length_c   1.000
_cell.angle_alpha   90.00
_cell.angle_beta   90.00
_cell.angle_gamma   90.00
#
_symmetry.space_group_name_H-M   'P 1'
#
loop_
_entity.id
_entity.type
_entity.pdbx_description
1 polymer ?
#
loop_
_entity_poly.entity_id
_entity_poly.type
_entity_poly.pdbx_seq_one_letter_code
_entity_poly.pdbx_strand_id
1 'polypeptide(L)'
;MPDSNVDYTNCTAEDFILGLDAKNIKLWPEGNLLRYEAPPGAMNEELLKTLKARKDEIIKCFRPQQQPFSENSLSAYPVSKKLNVVMQRDITTFLHRSMPICAFIAYPGLIPWYYSKFIQIYSRIGWRGVIELDYLEPYDFYNEVAENVKLGYNLLSHIPDIVGFIIENINMGHYIIANVDEYYLPCKAYYNKVHFVHASFIYGYDNEQGKLKAIGFNQDHMFAKIDFEYNKFRQAFENGKLHYKESASWCAWSCIQLIKPKDADADFPFRLDKFAGDLKEYIFSIPDSNKFYLSGHYGYETECGARLHDVVISGIERLAQSMEGIDYNAIHLLSEHKKCIYDRLVYVMSRYTLSDGFKQLLDEYFELVERINRVRLSFLLDLSKNSAASRPPDKAMLNNAAGEIKFIRDREHVVLSRMYEEIHRVAEAEAHVFTYSQRLNSKNTAC
;
A
#
# COMPACT_ATOMS: atom_id res chain seq x y z
N MET A 1 42.90 19.32 19.66
CA MET A 1 44.03 18.48 19.25
C MET A 1 43.87 17.13 19.93
N PRO A 2 43.64 16.07 19.16
CA PRO A 2 44.60 15.01 19.04
C PRO A 2 45.28 15.15 17.68
N ASP A 3 46.60 15.32 17.76
CA ASP A 3 47.49 15.38 16.61
C ASP A 3 47.91 13.97 16.19
N SER A 4 48.24 13.86 14.90
CA SER A 4 49.11 12.88 14.26
C SER A 4 48.58 11.47 13.90
N ASN A 5 48.48 11.29 12.59
CA ASN A 5 48.82 10.09 11.81
C ASN A 5 47.99 8.82 12.05
N VAL A 6 46.77 8.80 11.54
CA VAL A 6 46.25 7.55 10.99
C VAL A 6 47.05 7.28 9.72
N ASP A 7 47.98 6.32 9.79
CA ASP A 7 48.69 5.79 8.64
C ASP A 7 47.69 5.11 7.71
N TYR A 8 47.22 5.85 6.70
CA TYR A 8 46.25 5.38 5.72
C TYR A 8 46.80 4.27 4.80
N THR A 9 48.09 3.95 4.90
CA THR A 9 48.74 2.94 4.07
C THR A 9 48.64 1.52 4.65
N ASN A 10 48.31 1.36 5.95
CA ASN A 10 48.34 0.07 6.64
C ASN A 10 47.00 -0.38 7.31
N CYS A 11 45.86 0.23 6.95
CA CYS A 11 44.54 -0.18 7.44
C CYS A 11 43.70 -0.90 6.36
N THR A 12 42.69 -1.69 6.76
CA THR A 12 41.76 -2.32 5.81
C THR A 12 40.96 -1.26 5.03
N ALA A 13 40.45 -1.58 3.83
CA ALA A 13 39.62 -0.61 3.09
C ALA A 13 38.35 -0.21 3.85
N GLU A 14 37.80 -1.11 4.67
CA GLU A 14 36.63 -0.85 5.51
C GLU A 14 36.95 0.15 6.62
N ASP A 15 38.04 -0.05 7.36
CA ASP A 15 38.51 0.90 8.38
C ASP A 15 38.90 2.25 7.77
N PHE A 16 39.46 2.22 6.55
CA PHE A 16 39.79 3.41 5.79
C PHE A 16 38.55 4.22 5.43
N ILE A 17 37.49 3.58 4.92
CA ILE A 17 36.21 4.22 4.61
C ILE A 17 35.57 4.79 5.88
N LEU A 18 35.56 4.04 6.99
CA LEU A 18 35.02 4.50 8.28
C LEU A 18 35.78 5.73 8.81
N GLY A 19 37.10 5.74 8.69
CA GLY A 19 37.94 6.87 9.08
C GLY A 19 37.68 8.14 8.25
N LEU A 20 37.25 7.99 6.99
CA LEU A 20 36.85 9.10 6.12
C LEU A 20 35.45 9.60 6.42
N ASP A 21 34.50 8.69 6.70
CA ASP A 21 33.14 9.05 7.08
C ASP A 21 33.11 9.84 8.40
N ALA A 22 33.96 9.45 9.37
CA ALA A 22 34.17 10.21 10.61
C ALA A 22 34.70 11.65 10.39
N LYS A 23 35.22 11.95 9.19
CA LYS A 23 35.68 13.28 8.76
C LYS A 23 34.70 13.96 7.80
N ASN A 24 33.46 13.45 7.67
CA ASN A 24 32.44 13.87 6.72
C ASN A 24 32.89 13.75 5.25
N ILE A 25 33.82 12.84 4.93
CA ILE A 25 34.24 12.54 3.57
C ILE A 25 33.50 11.29 3.11
N LYS A 26 32.49 11.47 2.27
CA LYS A 26 31.69 10.36 1.74
C LYS A 26 32.27 9.87 0.44
N LEU A 27 32.27 8.55 0.24
CA LEU A 27 32.70 7.88 -0.99
C LEU A 27 31.55 7.04 -1.55
N TRP A 28 31.44 6.96 -2.88
CA TRP A 28 30.54 6.01 -3.54
C TRP A 28 31.07 5.61 -4.93
N PRO A 29 30.81 4.38 -5.39
CA PRO A 29 31.16 3.98 -6.74
C PRO A 29 30.14 4.50 -7.77
N GLU A 30 30.63 4.88 -8.95
CA GLU A 30 29.80 5.15 -10.13
C GLU A 30 30.41 4.37 -11.31
N GLY A 31 29.90 3.15 -11.54
CA GLY A 31 30.52 2.20 -12.47
C GLY A 31 31.93 1.80 -12.03
N ASN A 32 32.94 2.14 -12.85
CA ASN A 32 34.36 1.94 -12.53
C ASN A 32 35.02 3.20 -11.94
N LEU A 33 34.27 4.23 -11.58
CA LEU A 33 34.79 5.45 -10.95
C LEU A 33 34.48 5.42 -9.45
N LEU A 34 35.37 6.02 -8.65
CA LEU A 34 35.14 6.29 -7.24
C LEU A 34 34.88 7.78 -7.10
N ARG A 35 33.67 8.14 -6.67
CA ARG A 35 33.24 9.51 -6.40
C ARG A 35 33.37 9.83 -4.93
N TYR A 36 33.45 11.12 -4.62
CA TYR A 36 33.51 11.59 -3.25
C TYR A 36 32.77 12.92 -3.07
N GLU A 37 32.31 13.16 -1.86
CA GLU A 37 31.81 14.44 -1.35
C GLU A 37 32.59 14.74 -0.08
N ALA A 38 33.18 15.93 0.02
CA ALA A 38 34.04 16.30 1.13
C ALA A 38 33.91 17.80 1.46
N PRO A 39 34.06 18.21 2.74
CA PRO A 39 34.14 19.62 3.11
C PRO A 39 35.29 20.35 2.41
N PRO A 40 35.19 21.66 2.19
CA PRO A 40 36.27 22.46 1.62
C PRO A 40 37.58 22.28 2.41
N GLY A 41 38.67 21.91 1.71
CA GLY A 41 39.99 21.71 2.31
C GLY A 41 40.21 20.33 2.97
N ALA A 42 39.19 19.46 3.04
CA ALA A 42 39.33 18.13 3.63
C ALA A 42 40.08 17.13 2.72
N MET A 43 40.14 17.42 1.40
CA MET A 43 40.83 16.58 0.41
C MET A 43 42.21 17.15 0.09
N ASN A 44 43.24 16.64 0.76
CA ASN A 44 44.64 16.98 0.45
C ASN A 44 45.23 16.05 -0.63
N GLU A 45 46.38 16.41 -1.19
CA GLU A 45 47.02 15.64 -2.28
C GLU A 45 47.39 14.21 -1.88
N GLU A 46 47.76 13.99 -0.61
CA GLU A 46 48.15 12.69 -0.08
C GLU A 46 46.95 11.74 0.02
N LEU A 47 45.81 12.24 0.50
CA LEU A 47 44.56 11.50 0.56
C LEU A 47 44.03 11.17 -0.84
N LEU A 48 44.13 12.12 -1.79
CA LEU A 48 43.77 11.87 -3.19
C LEU A 48 44.64 10.78 -3.83
N LYS A 49 45.95 10.78 -3.58
CA LYS A 49 46.87 9.72 -4.03
C LYS A 49 46.48 8.37 -3.43
N THR A 50 46.15 8.33 -2.15
CA THR A 50 45.74 7.12 -1.44
C THR A 50 44.42 6.55 -1.99
N LEU A 51 43.41 7.40 -2.19
CA LEU A 51 42.13 7.02 -2.81
C LEU A 51 42.32 6.46 -4.22
N LYS A 52 43.22 7.04 -5.00
CA LYS A 52 43.54 6.57 -6.36
C LYS A 52 44.26 5.22 -6.34
N ALA A 53 45.20 5.03 -5.41
CA ALA A 53 45.96 3.78 -5.28
C ALA A 53 45.09 2.62 -4.78
N ARG A 54 44.13 2.90 -3.89
CA ARG A 54 43.24 1.90 -3.27
C ARG A 54 41.87 1.82 -3.93
N LYS A 55 41.69 2.47 -5.08
CA LYS A 55 40.39 2.60 -5.76
C LYS A 55 39.67 1.25 -5.93
N ASP A 56 40.36 0.23 -6.45
CA ASP A 56 39.73 -1.06 -6.76
C ASP A 56 39.37 -1.86 -5.50
N GLU A 57 40.16 -1.70 -4.44
CA GLU A 57 39.91 -2.26 -3.11
C GLU A 57 38.68 -1.61 -2.47
N ILE A 58 38.61 -0.27 -2.50
CA ILE A 58 37.49 0.51 -1.97
C ILE A 58 36.20 0.20 -2.75
N ILE A 59 36.26 0.18 -4.08
CA ILE A 59 35.11 -0.19 -4.92
C ILE A 59 34.62 -1.60 -4.59
N LYS A 60 35.52 -2.55 -4.24
CA LYS A 60 35.12 -3.89 -3.80
C LYS A 60 34.36 -3.88 -2.48
N CYS A 61 34.69 -3.00 -1.52
CA CYS A 61 33.92 -2.86 -0.27
C CYS A 61 32.50 -2.34 -0.50
N PHE A 62 32.28 -1.55 -1.57
CA PHE A 62 30.94 -1.10 -1.98
C PHE A 62 30.20 -2.10 -2.87
N ARG A 63 30.89 -3.13 -3.38
CA ARG A 63 30.20 -4.28 -3.98
C ARG A 63 29.70 -5.15 -2.84
N PRO A 64 28.44 -5.60 -2.85
CA PRO A 64 27.97 -6.53 -1.83
C PRO A 64 28.94 -7.72 -1.80
N GLN A 65 29.45 -8.05 -0.61
CA GLN A 65 30.11 -9.32 -0.39
C GLN A 65 29.05 -10.39 -0.67
N GLN A 66 29.00 -10.87 -1.91
CA GLN A 66 28.31 -12.11 -2.23
C GLN A 66 29.14 -13.21 -1.58
N GLN A 67 28.89 -13.49 -0.30
CA GLN A 67 29.03 -14.86 0.12
C GLN A 67 28.01 -15.64 -0.73
N PRO A 68 28.45 -16.59 -1.58
CA PRO A 68 27.50 -17.48 -2.21
C PRO A 68 26.73 -18.14 -1.06
N PHE A 69 25.44 -17.85 -0.99
CA PHE A 69 24.51 -18.66 -0.22
C PHE A 69 24.75 -20.09 -0.70
N SER A 70 25.26 -20.96 0.17
CA SER A 70 25.65 -22.31 -0.26
C SER A 70 24.43 -22.95 -0.93
N GLU A 71 24.57 -23.48 -2.14
CA GLU A 71 23.47 -24.17 -2.86
C GLU A 71 22.76 -25.21 -1.96
N ASN A 72 23.48 -25.73 -0.96
CA ASN A 72 22.98 -26.62 0.08
C ASN A 72 21.78 -26.08 0.89
N SER A 73 21.60 -24.77 1.11
CA SER A 73 20.48 -24.25 1.93
C SER A 73 19.17 -24.12 1.14
N LEU A 74 19.23 -23.92 -0.18
CA LEU A 74 18.05 -23.93 -1.06
C LEU A 74 17.62 -25.34 -1.47
N SER A 75 18.53 -26.33 -1.37
CA SER A 75 18.24 -27.73 -1.69
C SER A 75 17.15 -28.37 -0.82
N ALA A 76 16.87 -27.79 0.35
CA ALA A 76 15.81 -28.24 1.26
C ALA A 76 14.40 -27.77 0.84
N TYR A 77 14.30 -26.84 -0.10
CA TYR A 77 13.04 -26.25 -0.55
C TYR A 77 12.65 -26.74 -1.95
N PRO A 78 11.35 -26.76 -2.31
CA PRO A 78 10.92 -27.14 -3.63
C PRO A 78 11.54 -26.21 -4.69
N VAL A 79 11.68 -26.72 -5.91
CA VAL A 79 12.24 -25.96 -7.05
C VAL A 79 11.46 -24.67 -7.33
N SER A 80 10.13 -24.70 -7.14
CA SER A 80 9.29 -23.52 -7.21
C SER A 80 8.14 -23.62 -6.22
N LYS A 81 7.65 -22.47 -5.75
CA LYS A 81 6.44 -22.38 -4.92
C LYS A 81 5.70 -21.09 -5.21
N LYS A 82 4.37 -21.16 -5.22
CA LYS A 82 3.48 -20.00 -5.29
C LYS A 82 2.41 -20.15 -4.22
N LEU A 83 2.20 -19.11 -3.43
CA LEU A 83 1.06 -18.97 -2.55
C LEU A 83 -0.14 -18.45 -3.36
N ASN A 84 -1.35 -18.75 -2.91
CA ASN A 84 -2.57 -18.40 -3.62
C ASN A 84 -2.75 -16.87 -3.68
N VAL A 85 -3.06 -16.34 -4.86
CA VAL A 85 -3.37 -14.91 -5.04
C VAL A 85 -4.47 -14.76 -6.08
N VAL A 86 -5.36 -13.80 -5.86
CA VAL A 86 -6.36 -13.35 -6.83
C VAL A 86 -6.06 -11.89 -7.16
N MET A 87 -5.97 -11.56 -8.45
CA MET A 87 -5.84 -10.17 -8.86
C MET A 87 -7.16 -9.45 -8.64
N GLN A 88 -7.12 -8.32 -7.93
CA GLN A 88 -8.27 -7.43 -7.75
C GLN A 88 -8.01 -6.06 -8.39
N ARG A 89 -9.09 -5.37 -8.76
CA ARG A 89 -9.04 -4.03 -9.39
C ARG A 89 -10.03 -3.04 -8.75
N ASP A 90 -10.61 -3.41 -7.62
CA ASP A 90 -11.67 -2.63 -6.97
C ASP A 90 -11.08 -1.59 -6.02
N ILE A 91 -9.94 -1.89 -5.40
CA ILE A 91 -9.20 -0.97 -4.51
C ILE A 91 -7.76 -0.90 -5.02
N THR A 92 -7.42 0.15 -5.76
CA THR A 92 -6.13 0.30 -6.44
C THR A 92 -5.43 1.62 -6.18
N THR A 93 -6.12 2.61 -5.58
CA THR A 93 -5.55 3.93 -5.29
C THR A 93 -4.23 3.84 -4.51
N PHE A 94 -4.18 3.02 -3.46
CA PHE A 94 -2.98 2.89 -2.61
C PHE A 94 -2.50 1.45 -2.50
N LEU A 95 -1.23 1.21 -2.84
CA LEU A 95 -0.63 -0.13 -2.86
C LEU A 95 -0.68 -0.85 -1.52
N HIS A 96 -0.44 -0.13 -0.41
CA HIS A 96 -0.48 -0.71 0.92
C HIS A 96 -1.86 -1.27 1.29
N ARG A 97 -2.93 -0.82 0.61
CA ARG A 97 -4.28 -1.40 0.68
C ARG A 97 -4.47 -2.52 -0.35
N SER A 98 -4.12 -2.25 -1.60
CA SER A 98 -4.45 -3.11 -2.75
C SER A 98 -3.72 -4.45 -2.76
N MET A 99 -2.46 -4.47 -2.32
CA MET A 99 -1.58 -5.63 -2.38
C MET A 99 -1.99 -6.73 -1.40
N PRO A 100 -2.18 -6.47 -0.08
CA PRO A 100 -2.61 -7.50 0.85
C PRO A 100 -3.95 -8.15 0.46
N ILE A 101 -4.89 -7.39 -0.10
CA ILE A 101 -6.20 -7.91 -0.52
C ILE A 101 -6.01 -9.09 -1.48
N CYS A 102 -5.05 -9.02 -2.41
CA CYS A 102 -4.80 -10.07 -3.38
C CYS A 102 -4.54 -11.45 -2.75
N ALA A 103 -3.96 -11.49 -1.55
CA ALA A 103 -3.82 -12.73 -0.79
C ALA A 103 -5.13 -13.13 -0.11
N PHE A 104 -5.78 -12.22 0.60
CA PHE A 104 -6.93 -12.57 1.43
C PHE A 104 -8.14 -13.02 0.63
N ILE A 105 -8.46 -12.36 -0.47
CA ILE A 105 -9.59 -12.78 -1.32
C ILE A 105 -9.32 -14.07 -2.10
N ALA A 106 -8.09 -14.60 -2.04
CA ALA A 106 -7.77 -15.92 -2.57
C ALA A 106 -8.26 -17.06 -1.64
N TYR A 107 -8.66 -16.74 -0.41
CA TYR A 107 -9.19 -17.70 0.55
C TYR A 107 -10.70 -17.45 0.74
N PRO A 108 -11.57 -18.41 0.35
CA PRO A 108 -13.01 -18.25 0.46
C PRO A 108 -13.50 -17.87 1.86
N GLY A 109 -12.88 -18.44 2.92
CA GLY A 109 -13.22 -18.16 4.31
C GLY A 109 -12.98 -16.70 4.73
N LEU A 110 -12.14 -15.96 4.00
CA LEU A 110 -11.84 -14.55 4.27
C LEU A 110 -12.61 -13.57 3.37
N ILE A 111 -13.46 -14.06 2.47
CA ILE A 111 -14.36 -13.21 1.69
C ILE A 111 -15.35 -12.44 2.59
N PRO A 112 -15.98 -13.05 3.61
CA PRO A 112 -16.83 -12.32 4.55
C PRO A 112 -16.05 -11.21 5.28
N TRP A 113 -14.80 -11.46 5.66
CA TRP A 113 -13.93 -10.46 6.26
C TRP A 113 -13.72 -9.25 5.34
N TYR A 114 -13.37 -9.49 4.07
CA TYR A 114 -13.15 -8.41 3.09
C TYR A 114 -14.38 -7.51 2.93
N TYR A 115 -15.57 -8.09 2.85
CA TYR A 115 -16.83 -7.33 2.75
C TYR A 115 -17.20 -6.58 4.04
N SER A 116 -16.50 -6.79 5.16
CA SER A 116 -16.67 -6.03 6.40
C SER A 116 -15.78 -4.78 6.52
N LYS A 117 -14.89 -4.53 5.55
CA LYS A 117 -13.87 -3.45 5.56
C LYS A 117 -14.18 -2.34 4.55
N PHE A 118 -13.43 -1.24 4.56
CA PHE A 118 -13.42 -0.18 3.54
C PHE A 118 -14.75 0.57 3.35
N ILE A 119 -15.56 0.66 4.40
CA ILE A 119 -16.83 1.42 4.39
C ILE A 119 -16.57 2.90 4.70
N GLN A 120 -15.67 3.18 5.64
CA GLN A 120 -15.34 4.54 6.04
C GLN A 120 -14.22 5.13 5.17
N ILE A 121 -14.38 6.40 4.84
CA ILE A 121 -13.38 7.24 4.18
C ILE A 121 -13.23 8.54 4.96
N TYR A 122 -12.07 9.17 4.85
CA TYR A 122 -11.78 10.48 5.45
C TYR A 122 -10.96 11.33 4.49
N SER A 123 -10.96 12.64 4.73
CA SER A 123 -10.08 13.59 4.05
C SER A 123 -9.00 14.11 4.98
N ARG A 124 -7.88 14.50 4.40
CA ARG A 124 -6.87 15.34 5.04
C ARG A 124 -6.39 16.42 4.08
N ILE A 125 -5.86 17.50 4.65
CA ILE A 125 -5.18 18.53 3.89
C ILE A 125 -3.72 18.11 3.76
N GLY A 126 -3.30 17.83 2.53
CA GLY A 126 -1.95 17.45 2.16
C GLY A 126 -1.01 18.64 2.04
N TRP A 127 0.13 18.39 1.41
CA TRP A 127 1.11 19.44 1.10
C TRP A 127 0.46 20.54 0.25
N ARG A 128 0.74 21.81 0.59
CA ARG A 128 0.23 23.02 -0.09
C ARG A 128 -1.30 23.18 -0.15
N GLY A 129 -2.06 22.44 0.65
CA GLY A 129 -3.51 22.62 0.74
C GLY A 129 -4.34 21.73 -0.19
N VAL A 130 -3.70 20.77 -0.86
CA VAL A 130 -4.41 19.77 -1.69
C VAL A 130 -5.24 18.86 -0.80
N ILE A 131 -6.50 18.64 -1.18
CA ILE A 131 -7.37 17.65 -0.53
C ILE A 131 -6.93 16.26 -0.96
N GLU A 132 -6.66 15.43 0.04
CA GLU A 132 -6.38 14.00 -0.12
C GLU A 132 -7.48 13.20 0.55
N LEU A 133 -7.90 12.10 -0.07
CA LEU A 133 -8.82 11.13 0.53
C LEU A 133 -8.11 9.80 0.77
N ASP A 134 -8.53 9.09 1.81
CA ASP A 134 -8.13 7.69 2.07
C ASP A 134 -9.26 6.93 2.78
N TYR A 135 -9.15 5.61 2.80
CA TYR A 135 -10.00 4.74 3.61
C TYR A 135 -9.62 4.88 5.09
N LEU A 136 -10.62 5.05 5.95
CA LEU A 136 -10.42 5.10 7.40
C LEU A 136 -10.27 3.68 7.95
N GLU A 137 -9.16 3.05 7.56
CA GLU A 137 -8.73 1.73 7.98
C GLU A 137 -7.36 1.84 8.66
N PRO A 138 -7.05 1.08 9.72
CA PRO A 138 -5.71 1.00 10.27
C PRO A 138 -4.71 0.63 9.17
N TYR A 139 -3.46 1.13 9.21
CA TYR A 139 -2.47 0.85 8.16
C TYR A 139 -2.33 -0.66 7.89
N ASP A 140 -2.36 -1.47 8.96
CA ASP A 140 -2.40 -2.94 8.92
C ASP A 140 -3.81 -3.49 9.14
N PHE A 141 -4.76 -3.08 8.31
CA PHE A 141 -6.19 -3.42 8.43
C PHE A 141 -6.50 -4.93 8.49
N TYR A 142 -5.53 -5.78 8.17
CA TYR A 142 -5.61 -7.23 8.13
C TYR A 142 -5.03 -7.94 9.36
N ASN A 143 -4.56 -7.22 10.39
CA ASN A 143 -4.00 -7.85 11.60
C ASN A 143 -4.97 -8.78 12.34
N GLU A 144 -6.29 -8.62 12.15
CA GLU A 144 -7.30 -9.50 12.73
C GLU A 144 -7.40 -10.88 12.08
N VAL A 145 -6.94 -11.02 10.82
CA VAL A 145 -7.00 -12.28 10.04
C VAL A 145 -5.62 -12.75 9.58
N ALA A 146 -4.54 -12.12 10.07
CA ALA A 146 -3.19 -12.47 9.66
C ALA A 146 -2.15 -12.28 10.77
N GLU A 147 -1.05 -13.01 10.64
CA GLU A 147 0.22 -12.67 11.26
C GLU A 147 0.88 -11.59 10.40
N ASN A 148 1.43 -10.57 11.04
CA ASN A 148 2.11 -9.47 10.37
C ASN A 148 3.40 -9.13 11.12
N VAL A 149 4.53 -9.26 10.42
CA VAL A 149 5.85 -8.90 10.95
C VAL A 149 6.47 -7.85 10.05
N LYS A 150 6.91 -6.74 10.64
CA LYS A 150 7.54 -5.63 9.93
C LYS A 150 9.02 -5.56 10.27
N LEU A 151 9.85 -5.49 9.25
CA LEU A 151 11.30 -5.44 9.38
C LEU A 151 11.81 -4.23 8.61
N GLY A 152 12.52 -3.35 9.32
CA GLY A 152 13.27 -2.25 8.72
C GLY A 152 14.59 -2.71 8.10
N TYR A 153 15.18 -1.89 7.24
CA TYR A 153 16.46 -2.21 6.60
C TYR A 153 17.58 -2.50 7.61
N ASN A 154 17.59 -1.81 8.74
CA ASN A 154 18.56 -2.02 9.82
C ASN A 154 18.44 -3.41 10.45
N LEU A 155 17.22 -3.91 10.66
CA LEU A 155 16.98 -5.24 11.23
C LEU A 155 17.37 -6.37 10.27
N LEU A 156 17.45 -6.08 8.97
CA LEU A 156 17.86 -7.02 7.93
C LEU A 156 19.35 -6.90 7.57
N SER A 157 20.12 -6.06 8.27
CA SER A 157 21.54 -5.85 7.96
C SER A 157 22.41 -7.11 8.09
N HIS A 158 22.00 -8.05 8.94
CA HIS A 158 22.68 -9.34 9.13
C HIS A 158 22.22 -10.42 8.14
N ILE A 159 21.21 -10.16 7.31
CA ILE A 159 20.71 -11.13 6.33
C ILE A 159 21.65 -11.12 5.11
N PRO A 160 22.36 -12.22 4.83
CA PRO A 160 23.38 -12.24 3.77
C PRO A 160 22.78 -12.29 2.37
N ASP A 161 21.60 -12.92 2.21
CA ASP A 161 20.87 -12.96 0.95
C ASP A 161 19.38 -12.73 1.17
N ILE A 162 18.88 -11.58 0.69
CA ILE A 162 17.47 -11.24 0.75
C ILE A 162 16.58 -12.20 -0.05
N VAL A 163 17.10 -12.77 -1.15
CA VAL A 163 16.31 -13.73 -1.96
C VAL A 163 16.16 -15.04 -1.21
N GLY A 164 17.23 -15.56 -0.60
CA GLY A 164 17.17 -16.73 0.28
C GLY A 164 16.17 -16.53 1.43
N PHE A 165 16.22 -15.37 2.10
CA PHE A 165 15.25 -15.00 3.14
C PHE A 165 13.80 -15.01 2.63
N ILE A 166 13.54 -14.46 1.44
CA ILE A 166 12.20 -14.46 0.84
C ILE A 166 11.73 -15.89 0.54
N ILE A 167 12.60 -16.72 -0.05
CA ILE A 167 12.27 -18.12 -0.38
C ILE A 167 11.90 -18.89 0.88
N GLU A 168 12.69 -18.80 1.94
CA GLU A 168 12.42 -19.44 3.23
C GLU A 168 11.05 -19.01 3.78
N ASN A 169 10.74 -17.71 3.77
CA ASN A 169 9.48 -17.18 4.27
C ASN A 169 8.26 -17.61 3.43
N ILE A 170 8.39 -17.65 2.09
CA ILE A 170 7.35 -18.23 1.21
C ILE A 170 7.13 -19.71 1.55
N ASN A 171 8.18 -20.46 1.84
CA ASN A 171 8.05 -21.86 2.23
C ASN A 171 7.31 -22.03 3.56
N MET A 172 7.48 -21.09 4.50
CA MET A 172 6.71 -21.03 5.74
C MET A 172 5.27 -20.49 5.60
N GLY A 173 4.87 -20.10 4.38
CA GLY A 173 3.51 -19.62 4.07
C GLY A 173 3.32 -18.11 4.22
N HIS A 174 4.40 -17.34 4.38
CA HIS A 174 4.33 -15.88 4.41
C HIS A 174 4.37 -15.32 3.00
N TYR A 175 3.43 -14.43 2.69
CA TYR A 175 3.56 -13.46 1.62
C TYR A 175 4.50 -12.33 2.08
N ILE A 176 5.11 -11.65 1.11
CA ILE A 176 6.10 -10.60 1.41
C ILE A 176 5.72 -9.31 0.68
N ILE A 177 5.56 -8.21 1.39
CA ILE A 177 5.66 -6.88 0.79
C ILE A 177 7.11 -6.45 0.93
N ALA A 178 7.79 -6.20 -0.19
CA ALA A 178 9.15 -5.71 -0.20
C ALA A 178 9.23 -4.33 -0.86
N ASN A 179 9.80 -3.37 -0.14
CA ASN A 179 10.14 -2.07 -0.67
C ASN A 179 11.57 -2.13 -1.19
N VAL A 180 11.77 -1.96 -2.49
CA VAL A 180 13.07 -2.06 -3.17
C VAL A 180 13.23 -0.94 -4.17
N ASP A 181 14.46 -0.62 -4.56
CA ASP A 181 14.73 0.45 -5.51
C ASP A 181 14.39 0.05 -6.95
N GLU A 182 13.30 0.63 -7.49
CA GLU A 182 12.79 0.34 -8.83
C GLU A 182 13.76 0.74 -9.95
N TYR A 183 14.76 1.58 -9.67
CA TYR A 183 15.82 1.91 -10.63
C TYR A 183 16.47 0.67 -11.25
N TYR A 184 16.56 -0.41 -10.48
CA TYR A 184 17.27 -1.64 -10.87
C TYR A 184 16.37 -2.72 -11.46
N LEU A 185 15.06 -2.50 -11.57
CA LEU A 185 14.08 -3.52 -11.94
C LEU A 185 13.52 -3.28 -13.36
N PRO A 186 13.92 -4.05 -14.38
CA PRO A 186 13.53 -3.82 -15.78
C PRO A 186 12.01 -3.78 -16.05
N CYS A 187 11.22 -4.48 -15.23
CA CYS A 187 9.77 -4.52 -15.38
C CYS A 187 9.04 -3.34 -14.73
N LYS A 188 9.76 -2.36 -14.16
CA LYS A 188 9.22 -1.21 -13.41
C LYS A 188 9.38 0.09 -14.18
N ALA A 189 8.48 1.05 -13.93
CA ALA A 189 8.41 2.30 -14.69
C ALA A 189 9.67 3.18 -14.52
N TYR A 190 10.36 3.06 -13.38
CA TYR A 190 11.53 3.85 -13.03
C TYR A 190 12.88 3.18 -13.35
N TYR A 191 12.86 2.05 -14.05
CA TYR A 191 14.08 1.34 -14.45
C TYR A 191 15.07 2.25 -15.19
N ASN A 192 16.30 2.36 -14.67
CA ASN A 192 17.37 3.24 -15.16
C ASN A 192 16.98 4.72 -15.33
N LYS A 193 15.96 5.21 -14.61
CA LYS A 193 15.50 6.61 -14.69
C LYS A 193 15.81 7.40 -13.43
N VAL A 194 15.30 6.94 -12.29
CA VAL A 194 15.47 7.62 -10.99
C VAL A 194 15.39 6.58 -9.86
N HIS A 195 16.19 6.79 -8.81
CA HIS A 195 16.11 5.99 -7.59
C HIS A 195 14.75 6.19 -6.93
N PHE A 196 13.98 5.11 -6.81
CA PHE A 196 12.63 5.16 -6.28
C PHE A 196 12.33 3.88 -5.52
N VAL A 197 12.37 3.95 -4.19
CA VAL A 197 12.10 2.81 -3.34
C VAL A 197 10.59 2.63 -3.22
N HIS A 198 10.11 1.49 -3.67
CA HIS A 198 8.68 1.28 -3.80
C HIS A 198 8.29 -0.18 -3.58
N ALA A 199 7.06 -0.37 -3.12
CA ALA A 199 6.57 -1.66 -2.65
C ALA A 199 6.19 -2.59 -3.81
N SER A 200 6.49 -3.88 -3.65
CA SER A 200 5.99 -4.97 -4.49
C SER A 200 5.59 -6.16 -3.62
N PHE A 201 4.53 -6.87 -4.03
CA PHE A 201 3.94 -7.98 -3.29
C PHE A 201 4.39 -9.32 -3.85
N ILE A 202 5.29 -9.99 -3.15
CA ILE A 202 5.89 -11.26 -3.55
C ILE A 202 5.09 -12.41 -2.95
N TYR A 203 4.68 -13.33 -3.81
CA TYR A 203 3.84 -14.48 -3.45
C TYR A 203 4.43 -15.81 -3.91
N GLY A 204 5.61 -15.81 -4.53
CA GLY A 204 6.24 -17.04 -4.98
C GLY A 204 7.64 -16.86 -5.53
N TYR A 205 8.24 -17.98 -5.90
CA TYR A 205 9.56 -18.06 -6.52
C TYR A 205 9.65 -19.25 -7.48
N ASP A 206 10.65 -19.20 -8.36
CA ASP A 206 10.98 -20.21 -9.36
C ASP A 206 12.51 -20.28 -9.47
N ASN A 207 13.13 -21.30 -8.87
CA ASN A 207 14.58 -21.46 -8.82
C ASN A 207 15.17 -21.91 -10.16
N GLU A 208 14.40 -22.64 -10.98
CA GLU A 208 14.83 -23.03 -12.34
C GLU A 208 15.04 -21.79 -13.22
N GLN A 209 14.14 -20.82 -13.11
CA GLN A 209 14.24 -19.56 -13.86
C GLN A 209 15.00 -18.46 -13.12
N GLY A 210 15.33 -18.65 -11.84
CA GLY A 210 15.94 -17.63 -10.99
C GLY A 210 15.05 -16.39 -10.79
N LYS A 211 13.76 -16.58 -10.55
CA LYS A 211 12.76 -15.49 -10.50
C LYS A 211 11.91 -15.51 -9.24
N LEU A 212 11.63 -14.32 -8.70
CA LEU A 212 10.55 -14.07 -7.73
C LEU A 212 9.27 -13.74 -8.50
N LYS A 213 8.13 -14.22 -8.01
CA LYS A 213 6.80 -13.96 -8.55
C LYS A 213 6.13 -12.90 -7.67
N ALA A 214 5.72 -11.79 -8.28
CA ALA A 214 5.19 -10.65 -7.57
C ALA A 214 3.97 -10.01 -8.23
N ILE A 215 3.32 -9.11 -7.49
CA ILE A 215 2.25 -8.20 -7.94
C ILE A 215 2.70 -6.78 -7.61
N GLY A 216 2.49 -5.85 -8.54
CA GLY A 216 2.75 -4.43 -8.33
C GLY A 216 2.49 -3.64 -9.60
N PHE A 217 2.80 -2.35 -9.59
CA PHE A 217 2.78 -1.56 -10.83
C PHE A 217 3.96 -1.95 -11.73
N ASN A 218 3.66 -2.21 -13.00
CA ASN A 218 4.64 -2.50 -14.03
C ASN A 218 5.15 -1.20 -14.70
N GLN A 219 5.93 -1.35 -15.76
CA GLN A 219 6.46 -0.24 -16.57
C GLN A 219 5.39 0.68 -17.18
N ASP A 220 4.18 0.19 -17.39
CA ASP A 220 3.04 0.91 -17.96
C ASP A 220 2.11 1.48 -16.87
N HIS A 221 2.58 1.50 -15.61
CA HIS A 221 1.78 1.89 -14.44
C HIS A 221 0.52 1.03 -14.23
N MET A 222 0.51 -0.20 -14.75
CA MET A 222 -0.59 -1.14 -14.59
C MET A 222 -0.37 -2.05 -13.39
N PHE A 223 -1.38 -2.21 -12.54
CA PHE A 223 -1.37 -3.15 -11.43
C PHE A 223 -1.45 -4.59 -11.98
N ALA A 224 -0.32 -5.31 -11.96
CA ALA A 224 -0.13 -6.55 -12.70
C ALA A 224 0.75 -7.55 -11.95
N LYS A 225 0.69 -8.81 -12.40
CA LYS A 225 1.69 -9.82 -12.04
C LYS A 225 2.99 -9.51 -12.79
N ILE A 226 4.10 -9.55 -12.06
CA ILE A 226 5.45 -9.27 -12.57
C ILE A 226 6.43 -10.29 -11.99
N ASP A 227 7.53 -10.50 -12.70
CA ASP A 227 8.62 -11.36 -12.27
C ASP A 227 9.88 -10.53 -12.03
N PHE A 228 10.61 -10.83 -10.95
CA PHE A 228 11.91 -10.23 -10.68
C PHE A 228 13.02 -11.28 -10.79
N GLU A 229 14.01 -11.02 -11.62
CA GLU A 229 15.24 -11.82 -11.64
C GLU A 229 15.96 -11.67 -10.29
N TYR A 230 16.46 -12.77 -9.72
CA TYR A 230 17.08 -12.76 -8.40
C TYR A 230 18.24 -11.75 -8.29
N ASN A 231 19.11 -11.68 -9.29
CA ASN A 231 20.25 -10.77 -9.27
C ASN A 231 19.82 -9.30 -9.30
N LYS A 232 18.79 -8.97 -10.09
CA LYS A 232 18.22 -7.61 -10.14
C LYS A 232 17.52 -7.26 -8.83
N PHE A 233 16.81 -8.22 -8.24
CA PHE A 233 16.13 -8.00 -6.97
C PHE A 233 17.12 -7.77 -5.82
N ARG A 234 18.19 -8.57 -5.73
CA ARG A 234 19.27 -8.33 -4.75
C ARG A 234 19.86 -6.93 -4.90
N GLN A 235 20.19 -6.55 -6.13
CA GLN A 235 20.70 -5.21 -6.43
C GLN A 235 19.73 -4.11 -6.00
N ALA A 236 18.44 -4.26 -6.33
CA ALA A 236 17.39 -3.32 -5.96
C ALA A 236 17.21 -3.19 -4.43
N PHE A 237 17.30 -4.29 -3.69
CA PHE A 237 17.19 -4.29 -2.24
C PHE A 237 18.38 -3.60 -1.56
N GLU A 238 19.61 -3.93 -1.98
CA GLU A 238 20.82 -3.32 -1.43
C GLU A 238 20.86 -1.81 -1.70
N ASN A 239 20.50 -1.37 -2.90
CA ASN A 239 20.42 0.05 -3.21
C ASN A 239 19.24 0.73 -2.52
N GLY A 240 18.16 0.00 -2.26
CA GLY A 240 17.05 0.48 -1.44
C GLY A 240 17.49 0.95 -0.05
N LYS A 241 18.48 0.27 0.58
CA LYS A 241 19.07 0.71 1.87
C LYS A 241 19.67 2.12 1.80
N LEU A 242 20.18 2.52 0.65
CA LEU A 242 20.83 3.81 0.43
C LEU A 242 19.83 4.93 0.12
N HIS A 243 18.77 4.61 -0.64
CA HIS A 243 17.87 5.61 -1.23
C HIS A 243 16.48 5.71 -0.58
N TYR A 244 16.14 4.86 0.38
CA TYR A 244 14.77 4.83 0.93
C TYR A 244 14.35 6.12 1.64
N LYS A 245 15.27 6.93 2.17
CA LYS A 245 14.92 8.11 2.96
C LYS A 245 14.14 9.18 2.17
N GLU A 246 14.35 9.23 0.86
CA GLU A 246 13.73 10.24 -0.01
C GLU A 246 12.31 9.87 -0.44
N SER A 247 12.06 8.59 -0.75
CA SER A 247 10.80 8.12 -1.34
C SER A 247 9.98 7.22 -0.42
N ALA A 248 10.60 6.59 0.59
CA ALA A 248 9.97 5.59 1.44
C ALA A 248 10.59 5.55 2.84
N SER A 249 10.64 6.71 3.53
CA SER A 249 11.32 6.87 4.83
C SER A 249 10.87 5.87 5.91
N TRP A 250 9.62 5.39 5.83
CA TRP A 250 9.07 4.33 6.69
C TRP A 250 9.81 2.99 6.57
N CYS A 251 10.59 2.77 5.51
CA CYS A 251 11.45 1.59 5.36
C CYS A 251 12.55 1.49 6.43
N ALA A 252 12.78 2.55 7.21
CA ALA A 252 13.58 2.47 8.43
C ALA A 252 13.03 1.45 9.43
N TRP A 253 11.72 1.20 9.44
CA TRP A 253 11.05 0.26 10.35
C TRP A 253 10.15 -0.78 9.66
N SER A 254 9.87 -0.61 8.36
CA SER A 254 8.96 -1.50 7.60
C SER A 254 9.34 -1.58 6.11
N CYS A 255 10.57 -2.00 5.80
CA CYS A 255 10.98 -2.23 4.40
C CYS A 255 10.46 -3.58 3.88
N ILE A 256 10.44 -4.60 4.74
CA ILE A 256 9.82 -5.89 4.50
C ILE A 256 8.62 -6.06 5.44
N GLN A 257 7.50 -6.53 4.92
CA GLN A 257 6.36 -7.01 5.70
C GLN A 257 6.12 -8.47 5.36
N LEU A 258 6.11 -9.34 6.38
CA LEU A 258 5.73 -10.73 6.26
C LEU A 258 4.28 -10.87 6.67
N ILE A 259 3.44 -11.41 5.78
CA ILE A 259 2.00 -11.53 5.99
C ILE A 259 1.62 -12.98 5.84
N LYS A 260 0.99 -13.57 6.85
CA LYS A 260 0.48 -14.95 6.78
C LYS A 260 -0.97 -14.99 7.25
N PRO A 261 -1.94 -15.30 6.36
CA PRO A 261 -3.33 -15.47 6.74
C PRO A 261 -3.48 -16.53 7.84
N LYS A 262 -4.29 -16.22 8.86
CA LYS A 262 -4.66 -17.13 9.96
C LYS A 262 -6.01 -17.75 9.64
N ASP A 263 -6.19 -19.01 10.03
CA ASP A 263 -7.49 -19.71 10.00
C ASP A 263 -8.26 -19.55 8.68
N ALA A 264 -7.54 -19.48 7.55
CA ALA A 264 -8.12 -19.11 6.26
C ALA A 264 -9.09 -20.17 5.68
N ASP A 265 -9.10 -21.36 6.27
CA ASP A 265 -10.02 -22.46 5.96
C ASP A 265 -11.36 -22.35 6.71
N ALA A 266 -11.45 -21.49 7.74
CA ALA A 266 -12.69 -21.21 8.46
C ALA A 266 -13.36 -19.94 7.91
N ASP A 267 -14.69 -19.95 7.88
CA ASP A 267 -15.46 -18.77 7.51
C ASP A 267 -15.34 -17.69 8.57
N PHE A 268 -14.88 -16.51 8.16
CA PHE A 268 -14.88 -15.33 9.02
C PHE A 268 -16.33 -14.97 9.41
N PRO A 269 -16.61 -14.74 10.70
CA PRO A 269 -17.97 -14.47 11.17
C PRO A 269 -18.39 -13.04 10.81
N PHE A 270 -18.93 -12.85 9.61
CA PHE A 270 -19.46 -11.55 9.20
C PHE A 270 -20.65 -11.13 10.08
N ARG A 271 -20.61 -9.88 10.55
CA ARG A 271 -21.57 -9.31 11.49
C ARG A 271 -22.43 -8.27 10.78
N LEU A 272 -23.68 -8.63 10.46
CA LEU A 272 -24.61 -7.72 9.79
C LEU A 272 -24.90 -6.47 10.62
N ASP A 273 -24.99 -6.61 11.94
CA ASP A 273 -25.18 -5.50 12.87
C ASP A 273 -24.00 -4.52 12.86
N LYS A 274 -22.76 -5.04 12.81
CA LYS A 274 -21.57 -4.21 12.65
C LYS A 274 -21.57 -3.48 11.30
N PHE A 275 -21.87 -4.20 10.21
CA PHE A 275 -21.97 -3.61 8.88
C PHE A 275 -23.01 -2.48 8.82
N ALA A 276 -24.19 -2.69 9.42
CA ALA A 276 -25.23 -1.66 9.53
C ALA A 276 -24.74 -0.44 10.32
N GLY A 277 -24.02 -0.67 11.43
CA GLY A 277 -23.40 0.39 12.23
C GLY A 277 -22.38 1.20 11.43
N ASP A 278 -21.44 0.54 10.76
CA ASP A 278 -20.46 1.21 9.89
C ASP A 278 -21.18 1.98 8.76
N LEU A 279 -22.19 1.40 8.11
CA LEU A 279 -22.94 2.09 7.05
C LEU A 279 -23.65 3.35 7.58
N LYS A 280 -24.24 3.29 8.78
CA LYS A 280 -24.83 4.45 9.47
C LYS A 280 -23.79 5.53 9.74
N GLU A 281 -22.65 5.16 10.31
CA GLU A 281 -21.55 6.10 10.59
C GLU A 281 -21.11 6.82 9.31
N TYR A 282 -21.03 6.09 8.19
CA TYR A 282 -20.73 6.68 6.88
C TYR A 282 -21.80 7.69 6.45
N ILE A 283 -23.07 7.28 6.40
CA ILE A 283 -24.21 8.08 5.92
C ILE A 283 -24.32 9.39 6.70
N PHE A 284 -24.20 9.32 8.03
CA PHE A 284 -24.35 10.47 8.92
C PHE A 284 -23.03 11.17 9.26
N SER A 285 -21.92 10.70 8.68
CA SER A 285 -20.58 11.27 8.87
C SER A 285 -20.22 11.39 10.37
N ILE A 286 -20.47 10.31 11.09
CA ILE A 286 -20.17 10.17 12.52
C ILE A 286 -18.71 9.69 12.63
N PRO A 287 -17.80 10.49 13.21
CA PRO A 287 -16.40 10.11 13.32
C PRO A 287 -16.22 8.97 14.32
N ASP A 288 -15.38 8.00 13.97
CA ASP A 288 -14.88 6.97 14.88
C ASP A 288 -13.49 7.38 15.39
N SER A 289 -13.46 7.97 16.59
CA SER A 289 -12.22 8.45 17.21
C SER A 289 -11.18 7.35 17.41
N ASN A 290 -11.61 6.11 17.65
CA ASN A 290 -10.70 4.98 17.79
C ASN A 290 -10.07 4.62 16.46
N LYS A 291 -10.84 4.57 15.36
CA LYS A 291 -10.28 4.35 14.02
C LYS A 291 -9.30 5.46 13.64
N PHE A 292 -9.61 6.73 13.92
CA PHE A 292 -8.68 7.85 13.68
C PHE A 292 -7.38 7.74 14.49
N TYR A 293 -7.48 7.31 15.75
CA TYR A 293 -6.31 7.07 16.58
C TYR A 293 -5.45 5.93 16.01
N LEU A 294 -6.07 4.79 15.69
CA LEU A 294 -5.38 3.62 15.15
C LEU A 294 -4.82 3.83 13.74
N SER A 295 -5.40 4.72 12.94
CA SER A 295 -4.87 5.11 11.65
C SER A 295 -3.75 6.15 11.74
N GLY A 296 -3.42 6.64 12.95
CA GLY A 296 -2.37 7.67 13.15
C GLY A 296 -2.78 9.07 12.68
N HIS A 297 -4.08 9.34 12.59
CA HIS A 297 -4.64 10.60 12.07
C HIS A 297 -5.45 11.39 13.12
N TYR A 298 -5.28 11.07 14.40
CA TYR A 298 -5.91 11.81 15.48
C TYR A 298 -5.36 13.24 15.58
N GLY A 299 -6.26 14.23 15.58
CA GLY A 299 -5.91 15.65 15.79
C GLY A 299 -5.63 16.47 14.52
N TYR A 300 -5.81 15.92 13.33
CA TYR A 300 -5.79 16.69 12.07
C TYR A 300 -7.19 17.23 11.73
N GLU A 301 -7.24 18.37 11.02
CA GLU A 301 -8.47 18.83 10.36
C GLU A 301 -8.90 17.78 9.33
N THR A 302 -9.86 16.94 9.74
CA THR A 302 -10.29 15.75 8.99
C THR A 302 -11.81 15.72 8.96
N GLU A 303 -12.37 15.52 7.77
CA GLU A 303 -13.77 15.19 7.58
C GLU A 303 -13.88 13.70 7.27
N CYS A 304 -15.04 13.09 7.51
CA CYS A 304 -15.28 11.68 7.23
C CYS A 304 -16.69 11.43 6.70
N GLY A 305 -16.89 10.23 6.18
CA GLY A 305 -18.21 9.76 5.75
C GLY A 305 -18.75 10.48 4.53
N ALA A 306 -20.08 10.58 4.45
CA ALA A 306 -20.79 11.19 3.32
C ALA A 306 -20.53 12.69 3.15
N ARG A 307 -20.07 13.44 4.18
CA ARG A 307 -19.67 14.84 4.04
C ARG A 307 -18.48 15.04 3.10
N LEU A 308 -17.74 13.99 2.77
CA LEU A 308 -16.61 14.11 1.83
C LEU A 308 -17.01 14.49 0.41
N HIS A 309 -18.27 14.33 0.01
CA HIS A 309 -18.73 14.91 -1.26
C HIS A 309 -18.56 16.43 -1.26
N ASP A 310 -18.87 17.10 -0.16
CA ASP A 310 -18.76 18.56 -0.06
C ASP A 310 -17.30 19.00 -0.07
N VAL A 311 -16.43 18.23 0.59
CA VAL A 311 -14.98 18.45 0.55
C VAL A 311 -14.46 18.32 -0.88
N VAL A 312 -14.86 17.27 -1.59
CA VAL A 312 -14.46 17.04 -2.99
C VAL A 312 -14.99 18.14 -3.91
N ILE A 313 -16.26 18.52 -3.77
CA ILE A 313 -16.85 19.64 -4.53
C ILE A 313 -16.04 20.92 -4.30
N SER A 314 -15.73 21.26 -3.05
CA SER A 314 -14.90 22.43 -2.72
C SER A 314 -13.52 22.33 -3.38
N GLY A 315 -12.88 21.16 -3.36
CA GLY A 315 -11.61 20.93 -4.04
C GLY A 315 -11.68 21.18 -5.54
N ILE A 316 -12.74 20.71 -6.21
CA ILE A 316 -12.97 20.91 -7.65
C ILE A 316 -13.22 22.39 -7.95
N GLU A 317 -14.00 23.09 -7.12
CA GLU A 317 -14.26 24.53 -7.27
C GLU A 317 -12.98 25.36 -7.11
N ARG A 318 -12.08 24.97 -6.19
CA ARG A 318 -10.75 25.60 -6.07
C ARG A 318 -9.90 25.37 -7.31
N LEU A 319 -9.87 24.14 -7.86
CA LEU A 319 -9.20 23.86 -9.13
C LEU A 319 -9.74 24.73 -10.27
N ALA A 320 -11.07 24.92 -10.36
CA ALA A 320 -11.68 25.76 -11.39
C ALA A 320 -11.26 27.24 -11.30
N GLN A 321 -10.87 27.67 -10.10
CA GLN A 321 -10.30 28.98 -9.80
C GLN A 321 -8.77 29.02 -9.93
N SER A 322 -8.15 27.98 -10.48
CA SER A 322 -6.69 27.85 -10.63
C SER A 322 -5.92 27.86 -9.31
N MET A 323 -6.58 27.43 -8.22
CA MET A 323 -5.95 27.21 -6.92
C MET A 323 -5.65 25.72 -6.73
N GLU A 324 -4.70 25.39 -5.86
CA GLU A 324 -4.51 24.01 -5.41
C GLU A 324 -5.77 23.53 -4.68
N GLY A 325 -6.37 22.46 -5.20
CA GLY A 325 -7.71 22.02 -4.81
C GLY A 325 -7.72 20.56 -4.41
N ILE A 326 -7.70 19.70 -5.43
CA ILE A 326 -7.82 18.25 -5.29
C ILE A 326 -7.01 17.58 -6.40
N ASP A 327 -6.60 16.33 -6.22
CA ASP A 327 -5.92 15.56 -7.26
C ASP A 327 -6.82 14.45 -7.83
N TYR A 328 -6.31 13.74 -8.84
CA TYR A 328 -7.02 12.61 -9.42
C TYR A 328 -7.21 11.45 -8.43
N ASN A 329 -6.27 11.23 -7.51
CA ASN A 329 -6.35 10.11 -6.56
C ASN A 329 -7.57 10.24 -5.66
N ALA A 330 -7.90 11.45 -5.22
CA ALA A 330 -9.12 11.69 -4.45
C ALA A 330 -10.40 11.39 -5.26
N ILE A 331 -10.46 11.79 -6.53
CA ILE A 331 -11.61 11.48 -7.40
C ILE A 331 -11.71 9.97 -7.68
N HIS A 332 -10.56 9.33 -7.94
CA HIS A 332 -10.46 7.90 -8.18
C HIS A 332 -10.89 7.11 -6.95
N LEU A 333 -10.42 7.47 -5.76
CA LEU A 333 -10.79 6.84 -4.50
C LEU A 333 -12.28 7.00 -4.19
N LEU A 334 -12.86 8.18 -4.43
CA LEU A 334 -14.30 8.37 -4.26
C LEU A 334 -15.08 7.42 -5.18
N SER A 335 -14.65 7.26 -6.44
CA SER A 335 -15.27 6.30 -7.37
C SER A 335 -15.08 4.83 -6.95
N GLU A 336 -13.89 4.45 -6.49
CA GLU A 336 -13.62 3.11 -5.94
C GLU A 336 -14.53 2.83 -4.76
N HIS A 337 -14.64 3.79 -3.83
CA HIS A 337 -15.45 3.69 -2.62
C HIS A 337 -16.94 3.44 -2.91
N LYS A 338 -17.53 4.12 -3.91
CA LYS A 338 -18.93 3.85 -4.28
C LYS A 338 -19.14 2.42 -4.78
N LYS A 339 -18.24 1.95 -5.64
CA LYS A 339 -18.26 0.56 -6.11
C LYS A 339 -18.07 -0.41 -4.95
N CYS A 340 -17.17 -0.06 -4.02
CA CYS A 340 -16.87 -0.80 -2.80
C CYS A 340 -18.13 -0.99 -1.93
N ILE A 341 -18.90 0.09 -1.68
CA ILE A 341 -20.19 0.02 -0.97
C ILE A 341 -21.19 -0.85 -1.72
N TYR A 342 -21.33 -0.67 -3.04
CA TYR A 342 -22.26 -1.45 -3.85
C TYR A 342 -21.98 -2.96 -3.73
N ASP A 343 -20.72 -3.37 -3.84
CA ASP A 343 -20.35 -4.79 -3.77
C ASP A 343 -20.66 -5.40 -2.39
N ARG A 344 -20.57 -4.60 -1.33
CA ARG A 344 -20.94 -5.04 0.03
C ARG A 344 -22.45 -5.19 0.18
N LEU A 345 -23.22 -4.28 -0.41
CA LEU A 345 -24.67 -4.37 -0.44
C LEU A 345 -25.13 -5.59 -1.26
N VAL A 346 -24.48 -5.89 -2.38
CA VAL A 346 -24.68 -7.13 -3.15
C VAL A 346 -24.37 -8.35 -2.29
N TYR A 347 -23.24 -8.35 -1.57
CA TYR A 347 -22.87 -9.43 -0.66
C TYR A 347 -23.93 -9.63 0.44
N VAL A 348 -24.39 -8.56 1.09
CA VAL A 348 -25.44 -8.59 2.10
C VAL A 348 -26.75 -9.15 1.52
N MET A 349 -27.18 -8.68 0.36
CA MET A 349 -28.38 -9.19 -0.33
C MET A 349 -28.26 -10.67 -0.71
N SER A 350 -27.05 -11.16 -1.00
CA SER A 350 -26.82 -12.57 -1.32
C SER A 350 -26.87 -13.50 -0.09
N ARG A 351 -26.74 -12.95 1.12
CA ARG A 351 -26.62 -13.72 2.38
C ARG A 351 -27.84 -13.61 3.28
N TYR A 352 -28.59 -12.53 3.18
CA TYR A 352 -29.71 -12.23 4.06
C TYR A 352 -31.00 -12.05 3.26
N THR A 353 -32.13 -12.39 3.89
CA THR A 353 -33.44 -12.22 3.26
C THR A 353 -33.86 -10.74 3.36
N LEU A 354 -33.75 -10.02 2.24
CA LEU A 354 -34.19 -8.64 2.08
C LEU A 354 -35.43 -8.58 1.18
N SER A 355 -36.17 -7.48 1.25
CA SER A 355 -37.35 -7.23 0.44
C SER A 355 -37.01 -6.95 -1.03
N ASP A 356 -37.99 -7.13 -1.92
CA ASP A 356 -37.86 -6.76 -3.33
C ASP A 356 -37.55 -5.25 -3.52
N GLY A 357 -37.98 -4.42 -2.57
CA GLY A 357 -37.66 -2.99 -2.54
C GLY A 357 -36.17 -2.72 -2.37
N PHE A 358 -35.44 -3.60 -1.69
CA PHE A 358 -33.99 -3.50 -1.53
C PHE A 358 -33.26 -3.62 -2.87
N LYS A 359 -33.72 -4.53 -3.74
CA LYS A 359 -33.13 -4.70 -5.08
C LYS A 359 -33.30 -3.45 -5.94
N GLN A 360 -34.47 -2.81 -5.89
CA GLN A 360 -34.70 -1.55 -6.60
C GLN A 360 -33.76 -0.45 -6.10
N LEU A 361 -33.58 -0.34 -4.78
CA LEU A 361 -32.61 0.60 -4.19
C LEU A 361 -31.18 0.27 -4.65
N LEU A 362 -30.83 -1.01 -4.77
CA LEU A 362 -29.51 -1.46 -5.20
C LEU A 362 -29.24 -1.08 -6.66
N ASP A 363 -30.24 -1.22 -7.53
CA ASP A 363 -30.17 -0.76 -8.92
C ASP A 363 -30.03 0.77 -8.98
N GLU A 364 -30.80 1.53 -8.17
CA GLU A 364 -30.64 2.99 -8.04
C GLU A 364 -29.22 3.38 -7.57
N TYR A 365 -28.65 2.65 -6.60
CA TYR A 365 -27.29 2.91 -6.11
C TYR A 365 -26.24 2.62 -7.19
N PHE A 366 -26.43 1.56 -7.97
CA PHE A 366 -25.54 1.23 -9.08
C PHE A 366 -25.49 2.36 -10.13
N GLU A 367 -26.62 3.03 -10.41
CA GLU A 367 -26.62 4.21 -11.29
C GLU A 367 -25.73 5.34 -10.75
N LEU A 368 -25.66 5.52 -9.43
CA LEU A 368 -24.75 6.49 -8.79
C LEU A 368 -23.29 6.08 -8.94
N VAL A 369 -22.99 4.78 -8.81
CA VAL A 369 -21.65 4.21 -9.06
C VAL A 369 -21.21 4.50 -10.50
N GLU A 370 -22.10 4.31 -11.47
CA GLU A 370 -21.80 4.59 -12.88
C GLU A 370 -21.62 6.09 -13.16
N ARG A 371 -22.38 6.96 -12.47
CA ARG A 371 -22.19 8.42 -12.54
C ARG A 371 -20.83 8.85 -12.03
N ILE A 372 -20.42 8.40 -10.84
CA ILE A 372 -19.09 8.78 -10.30
C ILE A 372 -17.96 8.23 -11.15
N ASN A 373 -18.14 7.05 -11.75
CA ASN A 373 -17.16 6.48 -12.68
C ASN A 373 -16.99 7.37 -13.93
N ARG A 374 -18.07 7.93 -14.48
CA ARG A 374 -17.99 8.90 -15.59
C ARG A 374 -17.24 10.17 -15.20
N VAL A 375 -17.43 10.67 -13.97
CA VAL A 375 -16.65 11.79 -13.43
C VAL A 375 -15.17 11.40 -13.32
N ARG A 376 -14.85 10.24 -12.75
CA ARG A 376 -13.46 9.74 -12.70
C ARG A 376 -12.81 9.68 -14.08
N LEU A 377 -13.51 9.12 -15.07
CA LEU A 377 -12.99 8.96 -16.42
C LEU A 377 -12.74 10.31 -17.10
N SER A 378 -13.56 11.33 -16.84
CA SER A 378 -13.33 12.67 -17.42
C SER A 378 -12.08 13.33 -16.83
N PHE A 379 -11.80 13.17 -15.53
CA PHE A 379 -10.51 13.59 -14.93
C PHE A 379 -9.33 12.83 -15.52
N LEU A 380 -9.44 11.51 -15.71
CA LEU A 380 -8.36 10.71 -16.32
C LEU A 380 -8.08 11.15 -17.76
N LEU A 381 -9.13 11.42 -18.54
CA LEU A 381 -9.01 11.94 -19.90
C LEU A 381 -8.36 13.32 -19.93
N ASP A 382 -8.71 14.22 -19.00
CA ASP A 382 -8.08 15.54 -18.87
C ASP A 382 -6.58 15.41 -18.55
N LEU A 383 -6.21 14.55 -17.58
CA LEU A 383 -4.81 14.26 -17.25
C LEU A 383 -4.02 13.76 -18.47
N SER A 384 -4.59 12.84 -19.24
CA SER A 384 -3.92 12.28 -20.43
C SER A 384 -3.65 13.32 -21.53
N LYS A 385 -4.46 14.38 -21.59
CA LYS A 385 -4.28 15.50 -22.52
C LYS A 385 -3.27 16.53 -21.98
N ASN A 386 -3.26 16.73 -20.66
CA ASN A 386 -2.46 17.77 -20.00
C ASN A 386 -1.01 17.35 -19.72
N SER A 387 -0.71 16.05 -19.65
CA SER A 387 0.66 15.54 -19.51
C SER A 387 1.62 15.97 -20.63
N ALA A 388 1.10 16.50 -21.74
CA ALA A 388 1.87 17.01 -22.87
C ALA A 388 2.02 18.55 -22.92
N ALA A 389 1.26 19.34 -22.14
CA ALA A 389 1.08 20.76 -22.43
C ALA A 389 1.03 21.73 -21.24
N SER A 390 1.15 21.27 -19.98
CA SER A 390 1.05 22.13 -18.77
C SER A 390 -0.16 23.08 -18.78
N ARG A 391 -1.27 22.62 -19.37
CA ARG A 391 -2.50 23.40 -19.52
C ARG A 391 -3.35 23.26 -18.26
N PRO A 392 -4.01 24.34 -17.78
CA PRO A 392 -4.96 24.22 -16.68
C PRO A 392 -6.13 23.29 -17.07
N PRO A 393 -6.76 22.61 -16.10
CA PRO A 393 -7.89 21.72 -16.35
C PRO A 393 -9.07 22.44 -17.03
N ASP A 394 -9.86 21.70 -17.80
CA ASP A 394 -11.06 22.25 -18.44
C ASP A 394 -12.13 22.67 -17.40
N LYS A 395 -12.34 23.98 -17.25
CA LYS A 395 -13.32 24.55 -16.31
C LYS A 395 -14.74 24.06 -16.55
N ALA A 396 -15.15 23.82 -17.79
CA ALA A 396 -16.49 23.30 -18.07
C ALA A 396 -16.64 21.86 -17.57
N MET A 397 -15.61 21.04 -17.77
CA MET A 397 -15.54 19.68 -17.23
C MET A 397 -15.55 19.69 -15.69
N LEU A 398 -14.77 20.57 -15.04
CA LEU A 398 -14.75 20.71 -13.58
C LEU A 398 -16.12 21.11 -13.01
N ASN A 399 -16.77 22.12 -13.60
CA ASN A 399 -18.11 22.55 -13.17
C ASN A 399 -19.15 21.44 -13.33
N ASN A 400 -19.09 20.68 -14.43
CA ASN A 400 -19.96 19.52 -14.63
C ASN A 400 -19.71 18.44 -13.56
N ALA A 401 -18.44 18.12 -13.29
CA ALA A 401 -18.07 17.16 -12.25
C ALA A 401 -18.58 17.56 -10.86
N ALA A 402 -18.43 18.82 -10.47
CA ALA A 402 -18.98 19.33 -9.21
C ALA A 402 -20.51 19.18 -9.15
N GLY A 403 -21.21 19.47 -10.25
CA GLY A 403 -22.66 19.28 -10.37
C GLY A 403 -23.09 17.81 -10.22
N GLU A 404 -22.40 16.89 -10.90
CA GLU A 404 -22.67 15.45 -10.80
C GLU A 404 -22.40 14.91 -9.39
N ILE A 405 -21.29 15.30 -8.75
CA ILE A 405 -20.97 14.88 -7.38
C ILE A 405 -22.01 15.41 -6.38
N LYS A 406 -22.52 16.63 -6.57
CA LYS A 406 -23.61 17.19 -5.76
C LYS A 406 -24.90 16.37 -5.91
N PHE A 407 -25.26 15.99 -7.15
CA PHE A 407 -26.41 15.12 -7.39
C PHE A 407 -26.24 13.74 -6.72
N ILE A 408 -25.04 13.15 -6.85
CA ILE A 408 -24.71 11.86 -6.24
C ILE A 408 -24.84 11.94 -4.72
N ARG A 409 -24.28 12.98 -4.08
CA ARG A 409 -24.40 13.22 -2.64
C ARG A 409 -25.85 13.19 -2.16
N ASP A 410 -26.70 13.97 -2.83
CA ASP A 410 -28.10 14.14 -2.43
C ASP A 410 -28.91 12.85 -2.60
N ARG A 411 -28.69 12.12 -3.71
CA ARG A 411 -29.37 10.84 -3.97
C ARG A 411 -28.84 9.70 -3.12
N GLU A 412 -27.53 9.62 -2.93
CA GLU A 412 -26.90 8.57 -2.13
C GLU A 412 -27.41 8.59 -0.70
N HIS A 413 -27.51 9.77 -0.08
CA HIS A 413 -28.01 9.88 1.28
C HIS A 413 -29.41 9.27 1.42
N VAL A 414 -30.30 9.52 0.46
CA VAL A 414 -31.67 8.96 0.46
C VAL A 414 -31.65 7.44 0.24
N VAL A 415 -30.91 6.97 -0.77
CA VAL A 415 -30.87 5.55 -1.13
C VAL A 415 -30.25 4.71 -0.02
N LEU A 416 -29.07 5.11 0.48
CA LEU A 416 -28.37 4.38 1.53
C LEU A 416 -29.08 4.44 2.88
N SER A 417 -29.78 5.54 3.21
CA SER A 417 -30.59 5.60 4.45
C SER A 417 -31.71 4.56 4.44
N ARG A 418 -32.43 4.41 3.32
CA ARG A 418 -33.49 3.42 3.17
C ARG A 418 -32.95 1.99 3.22
N MET A 419 -31.81 1.74 2.57
CA MET A 419 -31.13 0.44 2.67
C MET A 419 -30.69 0.14 4.10
N TYR A 420 -30.12 1.12 4.80
CA TYR A 420 -29.69 0.98 6.18
C TYR A 420 -30.86 0.60 7.10
N GLU A 421 -32.02 1.25 6.98
CA GLU A 421 -33.21 0.92 7.80
C GLU A 421 -33.63 -0.54 7.64
N GLU A 422 -33.58 -1.06 6.42
CA GLU A 422 -33.93 -2.44 6.14
C GLU A 422 -32.88 -3.43 6.67
N ILE A 423 -31.60 -3.18 6.40
CA ILE A 423 -30.48 -3.99 6.91
C ILE A 423 -30.50 -4.02 8.44
N HIS A 424 -30.74 -2.87 9.07
CA HIS A 424 -30.78 -2.74 10.52
C HIS A 424 -31.92 -3.57 11.11
N ARG A 425 -33.12 -3.52 10.53
CA ARG A 425 -34.26 -4.34 10.97
C ARG A 425 -33.96 -5.83 10.88
N VAL A 426 -33.32 -6.28 9.80
CA VAL A 426 -32.91 -7.68 9.64
C VAL A 426 -31.84 -8.07 10.68
N ALA A 427 -30.86 -7.19 10.92
CA ALA A 427 -29.84 -7.42 11.93
C ALA A 427 -30.42 -7.55 13.35
N GLU A 428 -31.42 -6.74 13.71
CA GLU A 428 -32.13 -6.86 14.99
C GLU A 428 -32.89 -8.19 15.10
N ALA A 429 -33.58 -8.61 14.04
CA ALA A 429 -34.31 -9.87 14.02
C ALA A 429 -33.38 -11.08 14.22
N GLU A 430 -32.22 -11.10 13.54
CA GLU A 430 -31.19 -12.14 13.70
C GLU A 430 -30.65 -12.21 15.13
N ALA A 431 -30.38 -11.06 15.75
CA ALA A 431 -29.90 -10.99 17.13
C ALA A 431 -30.92 -11.55 18.14
N HIS A 432 -32.22 -11.34 17.91
CA HIS A 432 -33.30 -11.88 18.73
C HIS A 432 -33.43 -13.42 18.61
N VAL A 433 -33.26 -13.97 17.41
CA VAL A 433 -33.28 -15.43 17.18
C VAL A 433 -32.09 -16.11 17.88
N PHE A 434 -30.91 -15.50 17.81
CA PHE A 434 -29.71 -16.01 18.47
C PHE A 434 -29.83 -16.02 20.01
N THR A 435 -30.36 -14.93 20.60
CA THR A 435 -30.57 -14.87 22.06
C THR A 435 -31.65 -15.83 22.55
N TYR A 436 -32.70 -16.08 21.76
CA TYR A 436 -33.75 -17.03 22.11
C TYR A 436 -33.26 -18.50 22.05
N SER A 437 -32.51 -18.85 21.01
CA SER A 437 -31.94 -20.21 20.86
C SER A 437 -30.90 -20.54 21.94
N GLN A 438 -30.04 -19.58 22.34
CA GLN A 438 -29.12 -19.77 23.46
C GLN A 438 -29.84 -19.97 24.80
N ARG A 439 -30.96 -19.27 25.04
CA ARG A 439 -31.79 -19.44 26.25
C ARG A 439 -32.53 -20.77 26.31
N LEU A 440 -32.88 -21.36 25.16
CA LEU A 440 -33.47 -22.70 25.10
C LEU A 440 -32.41 -23.78 25.37
N ASN A 441 -31.22 -23.64 24.79
CA ASN A 441 -30.12 -24.59 25.00
C ASN A 441 -29.58 -24.57 26.44
N SER A 442 -29.54 -23.42 27.11
CA SER A 442 -29.14 -23.33 28.52
C SER A 442 -30.20 -23.86 29.50
N LYS A 443 -31.47 -23.95 29.08
CA LYS A 443 -32.52 -24.60 29.87
C LYS A 443 -32.51 -26.13 29.73
N ASN A 444 -32.06 -26.65 28.59
CA ASN A 444 -31.97 -28.10 28.35
C ASN A 444 -30.70 -28.75 28.93
N THR A 445 -29.66 -27.99 29.28
CA THR A 445 -28.48 -28.48 29.99
C THR A 445 -28.57 -28.36 31.51
N ALA A 446 -29.68 -27.83 32.04
CA ALA A 446 -29.95 -27.68 33.47
C ALA A 446 -31.03 -28.66 33.99
N CYS A 447 -31.32 -29.75 33.25
CA CYS A 447 -32.20 -30.84 33.66
C CYS A 447 -31.42 -32.14 33.86
#